data_AF-A0A922WS77-F1
#
_entry.id   AF-A0A922WS77-F1
#
_cell.length_a   1.000
_cell.length_b   1.000
_cell.length_c   1.000
_cell.angle_alpha   90.00
_cell.angle_beta   90.00
_cell.angle_gamma   90.00
#
_symmetry.space_group_name_H-M   'P 1'
#
loop_
_entity.id
_entity.type
_entity.pdbx_description
1 polymer ?
#
loop_
_entity_poly.entity_id
_entity_poly.type
_entity_poly.pdbx_seq_one_letter_code
_entity_poly.pdbx_strand_id
1 'polypeptide(L)'
;MGGQQGGGQQAGGGGLGGQQGGQQGGFGGGQQGGIFSIPAEKIASIPMKSVCLEHGKPEPSPKSKYTLMPVERFSTDPMLRELLTYVSNPQVNPQAAQAAAWHLTNKMTFAQLAAEQNRSLISPNGQPVFTQQDLLQAQSLLAAAKEKAEKNPSPATKGTGLIRSASETAGK
;
A
#
# COMPACT_ATOMS: atom_id res chain seq x y z
N MET A 1 -24.12 -56.06 12.04
CA MET A 1 -22.98 -56.08 11.10
C MET A 1 -22.38 -54.68 11.08
N GLY A 2 -21.16 -54.36 11.51
CA GLY A 2 -20.03 -55.14 12.00
C GLY A 2 -18.71 -54.49 11.54
N GLY A 3 -17.83 -54.14 12.49
CA GLY A 3 -16.36 -53.86 12.32
C GLY A 3 -16.00 -52.44 11.85
N GLN A 4 -15.15 -51.62 12.48
CA GLN A 4 -13.95 -51.76 13.32
C GLN A 4 -12.69 -52.28 12.58
N GLN A 5 -11.82 -51.35 12.16
CA GLN A 5 -10.35 -51.45 11.99
C GLN A 5 -9.84 -50.04 11.59
N GLY A 6 -8.83 -49.40 12.18
CA GLY A 6 -7.78 -49.85 13.09
C GLY A 6 -6.42 -49.86 12.37
N GLY A 7 -5.57 -48.88 12.68
CA GLY A 7 -4.10 -49.03 12.62
C GLY A 7 -3.37 -48.40 11.43
N GLY A 8 -2.22 -47.75 11.71
CA GLY A 8 -1.20 -47.53 10.70
C GLY A 8 -0.34 -46.27 10.83
N GLN A 9 0.28 -46.02 11.99
CA GLN A 9 1.46 -45.17 12.07
C GLN A 9 2.58 -45.79 11.23
N GLN A 10 3.18 -45.01 10.32
CA GLN A 10 4.49 -45.34 9.74
C GLN A 10 5.50 -44.31 10.24
N ALA A 11 6.13 -44.70 11.34
CA ALA A 11 7.48 -44.27 11.68
C ALA A 11 8.47 -45.10 10.84
N GLY A 12 9.39 -44.42 10.17
CA GLY A 12 10.62 -44.96 9.59
C GLY A 12 11.45 -43.75 9.17
N GLY A 13 12.68 -43.54 9.63
CA GLY A 13 13.64 -44.43 10.27
C GLY A 13 14.99 -44.18 9.58
N GLY A 14 16.01 -43.84 10.36
CA GLY A 14 17.41 -43.63 9.91
C GLY A 14 17.76 -42.15 9.76
N GLY A 15 18.68 -41.55 10.50
CA GLY A 15 19.89 -42.10 11.13
C GLY A 15 21.09 -41.73 10.26
N LEU A 16 21.81 -40.68 10.67
CA LEU A 16 23.20 -40.30 10.36
C LEU A 16 23.39 -38.97 11.10
N GLY A 17 23.96 -38.94 12.30
CA GLY A 17 25.35 -39.32 12.52
C GLY A 17 26.17 -38.05 12.33
N GLY A 18 26.50 -37.39 13.45
CA GLY A 18 27.15 -36.10 13.44
C GLY A 18 28.48 -36.09 12.70
N GLN A 19 28.78 -34.94 12.11
CA GLN A 19 30.15 -34.51 11.91
C GLN A 19 30.21 -32.99 11.95
N GLN A 20 31.04 -32.51 12.89
CA GLN A 20 31.94 -31.38 12.68
C GLN A 20 31.24 -30.00 12.63
N GLY A 21 31.20 -29.22 13.71
CA GLY A 21 32.32 -28.88 14.59
C GLY A 21 33.19 -27.82 13.93
N GLY A 22 32.89 -26.55 14.24
CA GLY A 22 33.85 -25.44 14.13
C GLY A 22 33.61 -24.44 13.00
N GLN A 23 32.86 -23.37 13.30
CA GLN A 23 33.10 -21.99 12.84
C GLN A 23 32.04 -21.10 13.53
N GLN A 24 32.28 -20.57 14.73
CA GLN A 24 33.16 -19.43 15.04
C GLN A 24 32.52 -18.08 14.71
N GLY A 25 32.30 -17.29 15.76
CA GLY A 25 31.81 -15.90 15.73
C GLY A 25 30.28 -15.85 15.86
N GLY A 26 29.69 -15.48 16.99
CA GLY A 26 29.94 -14.24 17.72
C GLY A 26 28.85 -13.23 17.33
N PHE A 27 28.31 -12.51 18.33
CA PHE A 27 27.13 -11.63 18.31
C PHE A 27 25.79 -12.37 18.52
N GLY A 28 25.21 -12.44 19.72
CA GLY A 28 25.37 -11.58 20.89
C GLY A 28 24.57 -10.28 20.75
N GLY A 29 23.54 -10.15 21.59
CA GLY A 29 23.00 -8.84 21.98
C GLY A 29 21.74 -8.41 21.25
N GLY A 30 20.65 -8.31 22.00
CA GLY A 30 19.39 -7.75 21.53
C GLY A 30 19.44 -6.24 21.31
N GLN A 31 18.43 -5.76 20.60
CA GLN A 31 17.87 -4.40 20.61
C GLN A 31 16.75 -4.44 19.56
N GLN A 32 15.47 -4.60 19.92
CA GLN A 32 14.61 -3.56 20.49
C GLN A 32 14.95 -2.17 19.95
N GLY A 33 14.11 -1.69 19.02
CA GLY A 33 13.86 -0.27 18.78
C GLY A 33 15.02 0.55 18.24
N GLY A 34 15.05 0.75 16.91
CA GLY A 34 16.02 1.63 16.25
C GLY A 34 15.38 2.45 15.15
N ILE A 35 14.86 3.62 15.54
CA ILE A 35 14.78 4.89 14.81
C ILE A 35 15.18 4.87 13.32
N PHE A 36 14.25 5.26 12.46
CA PHE A 36 14.43 5.50 11.02
C PHE A 36 15.41 6.67 10.78
N SER A 37 16.71 6.43 10.97
CA SER A 37 17.79 7.33 10.56
C SER A 37 18.27 6.91 9.19
N ILE A 38 17.85 7.63 8.15
CA ILE A 38 18.50 7.57 6.85
C ILE A 38 19.79 8.40 6.99
N PRO A 39 20.98 7.78 6.99
CA PRO A 39 22.22 8.56 7.05
C PRO A 39 22.35 9.39 5.77
N ALA A 40 22.99 10.56 5.88
CA ALA A 40 23.24 11.44 4.74
C ALA A 40 23.86 10.64 3.58
N GLU A 41 23.37 10.91 2.37
CA GLU A 41 23.80 10.26 1.11
C GLU A 41 23.44 8.78 0.95
N LYS A 42 22.68 8.16 1.86
CA LYS A 42 22.14 6.81 1.62
C LYS A 42 20.72 6.83 1.09
N ILE A 43 20.49 5.97 0.11
CA ILE A 43 19.17 5.72 -0.46
C ILE A 43 18.44 4.74 0.46
N ALA A 44 17.27 5.13 0.94
CA ALA A 44 16.35 4.23 1.64
C ALA A 44 15.24 3.78 0.70
N SER A 45 14.93 2.48 0.72
CA SER A 45 13.75 1.92 0.05
C SER A 45 12.61 1.83 1.06
N ILE A 46 11.53 2.56 0.81
CA ILE A 46 10.36 2.60 1.70
C ILE A 46 9.19 1.95 0.95
N PRO A 47 8.68 0.80 1.39
CA PRO A 47 7.48 0.23 0.80
C PRO A 47 6.28 1.13 1.16
N MET A 48 5.56 1.60 0.15
CA MET A 48 4.34 2.39 0.33
C MET A 48 3.21 1.86 -0.53
N LYS A 49 2.00 1.84 0.03
CA LYS A 49 0.77 1.65 -0.75
C LYS A 49 0.37 2.98 -1.36
N SER A 50 0.03 2.95 -2.64
CA SER A 50 -0.42 4.12 -3.39
C SER A 50 -1.58 3.75 -4.30
N VAL A 51 -2.28 4.77 -4.79
CA VAL A 51 -3.36 4.64 -5.76
C VAL A 51 -3.18 5.70 -6.84
N CYS A 52 -3.58 5.38 -8.06
CA CYS A 52 -3.61 6.32 -9.17
C CYS A 52 -4.80 7.27 -8.98
N LEU A 53 -4.55 8.57 -8.88
CA LEU A 53 -5.63 9.56 -8.77
C LEU A 53 -6.29 9.86 -10.11
N GLU A 54 -5.59 9.64 -11.22
CA GLU A 54 -6.11 9.88 -12.57
C GLU A 54 -6.21 8.55 -13.32
N HIS A 55 -7.30 8.40 -14.07
CA HIS A 55 -7.52 7.26 -14.94
C HIS A 55 -6.89 7.50 -16.33
N GLY A 56 -6.42 6.43 -16.98
CA GLY A 56 -5.94 6.48 -18.37
C GLY A 56 -4.56 7.11 -18.58
N LYS A 57 -3.81 7.44 -17.51
CA LYS A 57 -2.42 7.87 -17.66
C LYS A 57 -1.52 6.70 -18.08
N PRO A 58 -0.50 6.96 -18.93
CA PRO A 58 0.44 5.92 -19.34
C PRO A 58 1.17 5.36 -18.12
N GLU A 59 1.50 4.06 -18.20
CA GLU A 59 2.21 3.34 -17.15
C GLU A 59 3.49 4.10 -16.73
N PRO A 60 3.73 4.28 -15.42
CA PRO A 60 4.91 4.97 -14.93
C PRO A 60 6.20 4.31 -15.45
N SER A 61 7.01 5.08 -16.18
CA SER A 61 8.31 4.63 -16.66
C SER A 61 9.43 5.06 -15.71
N PRO A 62 10.53 4.29 -15.55
CA PRO A 62 11.70 4.71 -14.76
C PRO A 62 12.39 5.98 -15.26
N LYS A 63 12.14 6.38 -16.52
CA LYS A 63 12.73 7.58 -17.14
C LYS A 63 11.92 8.85 -16.87
N SER A 64 10.71 8.72 -16.32
CA SER A 64 9.87 9.86 -16.00
C SER A 64 10.41 10.60 -14.78
N LYS A 65 10.34 11.94 -14.78
CA LYS A 65 10.68 12.76 -13.62
C LYS A 65 9.50 12.80 -12.65
N TYR A 66 9.71 12.37 -11.42
CA TYR A 66 8.68 12.37 -10.38
C TYR A 66 8.98 13.43 -9.31
N THR A 67 7.95 14.15 -8.89
CA THR A 67 8.02 15.14 -7.80
C THR A 67 6.96 14.80 -6.78
N LEU A 68 7.34 14.78 -5.50
CA LEU A 68 6.38 14.65 -4.41
C LEU A 68 5.61 15.96 -4.27
N MET A 69 4.28 15.87 -4.36
CA MET A 69 3.39 17.02 -4.19
C MET A 69 2.39 16.76 -3.06
N PRO A 70 2.08 17.78 -2.24
CA PRO A 70 1.04 17.65 -1.23
C PRO A 70 -0.33 17.49 -1.91
N VAL A 71 -1.21 16.71 -1.29
CA VAL A 71 -2.54 16.39 -1.86
C VAL A 71 -3.37 17.64 -2.12
N GLU A 72 -3.21 18.68 -1.29
CA GLU A 72 -3.93 19.95 -1.38
C GLU A 72 -3.61 20.72 -2.66
N ARG A 73 -2.50 20.40 -3.35
CA ARG A 73 -2.19 20.95 -4.68
C ARG A 73 -2.95 20.25 -5.80
N PHE A 74 -3.40 19.02 -5.58
CA PHE A 74 -4.15 18.24 -6.55
C PHE A 74 -5.66 18.43 -6.36
N SER A 75 -6.16 18.36 -5.12
CA SER A 75 -7.58 18.52 -4.82
C SER A 75 -7.80 19.11 -3.44
N THR A 76 -8.83 19.94 -3.31
CA THR A 76 -9.29 20.52 -2.04
C THR A 76 -10.44 19.73 -1.41
N ASP A 77 -10.81 18.58 -1.99
CA ASP A 77 -11.90 17.74 -1.50
C ASP A 77 -11.49 17.06 -0.17
N PRO A 78 -12.16 17.36 0.97
CA PRO A 78 -11.86 16.74 2.25
C PRO A 78 -12.13 15.22 2.23
N MET A 79 -13.06 14.76 1.40
CA MET A 79 -13.37 13.33 1.26
C MET A 79 -12.20 12.55 0.65
N LEU A 80 -11.51 13.15 -0.33
CA LEU A 80 -10.33 12.53 -0.93
C LEU A 80 -9.17 12.44 0.07
N ARG A 81 -8.96 13.50 0.87
CA ARG A 81 -7.95 13.50 1.92
C ARG A 81 -8.17 12.35 2.90
N GLU A 82 -9.40 12.20 3.39
CA GLU A 82 -9.72 11.12 4.33
C GLU A 82 -9.62 9.75 3.69
N LEU A 83 -10.05 9.57 2.44
CA LEU A 83 -9.87 8.33 1.68
C LEU A 83 -8.39 7.92 1.63
N LEU A 84 -7.48 8.86 1.31
CA LEU A 84 -6.04 8.58 1.24
C LEU A 84 -5.44 8.14 2.57
N THR A 85 -6.01 8.56 3.71
CA THR A 85 -5.60 8.04 5.02
C THR A 85 -5.89 6.54 5.15
N TYR A 86 -7.00 6.07 4.60
CA TYR A 86 -7.33 4.63 4.59
C TYR A 86 -6.43 3.84 3.63
N VAL A 87 -6.04 4.41 2.48
CA VAL A 87 -5.14 3.75 1.51
C VAL A 87 -3.78 3.40 2.13
N SER A 88 -3.30 4.21 3.07
CA SER A 88 -2.05 3.94 3.79
C SER A 88 -2.11 2.68 4.67
N ASN A 89 -3.30 2.19 5.01
CA ASN A 89 -3.48 1.01 5.86
C ASN A 89 -3.20 -0.28 5.07
N PRO A 90 -2.30 -1.16 5.54
CA PRO A 90 -1.97 -2.41 4.87
C PRO A 90 -3.16 -3.38 4.75
N GLN A 91 -4.19 -3.26 5.59
CA GLN A 91 -5.37 -4.12 5.54
C GLN A 91 -6.38 -3.73 4.45
N VAL A 92 -6.23 -2.55 3.85
CA VAL A 92 -7.13 -2.10 2.78
C VAL A 92 -6.75 -2.78 1.47
N ASN A 93 -7.78 -3.32 0.81
CA ASN A 93 -7.68 -3.89 -0.52
C ASN A 93 -7.29 -2.78 -1.53
N PRO A 94 -6.15 -2.92 -2.23
CA PRO A 94 -5.67 -1.89 -3.15
C PRO A 94 -6.62 -1.65 -4.32
N GLN A 95 -7.34 -2.68 -4.82
CA GLN A 95 -8.29 -2.52 -5.92
C GLN A 95 -9.52 -1.74 -5.49
N ALA A 96 -10.06 -2.02 -4.30
CA ALA A 96 -11.15 -1.24 -3.72
C ALA A 96 -10.75 0.23 -3.50
N ALA A 97 -9.54 0.47 -3.01
CA ALA A 97 -9.00 1.82 -2.85
C ALA A 97 -8.85 2.57 -4.18
N GLN A 98 -8.37 1.89 -5.22
CA GLN A 98 -8.23 2.43 -6.58
C GLN A 98 -9.59 2.81 -7.19
N ALA A 99 -10.60 1.94 -7.06
CA ALA A 99 -11.96 2.21 -7.51
C ALA A 99 -12.59 3.41 -6.76
N ALA A 100 -12.42 3.47 -5.44
CA ALA A 100 -12.90 4.60 -4.64
C ALA A 100 -12.23 5.93 -5.05
N ALA A 101 -10.91 5.90 -5.31
CA ALA A 101 -10.18 7.07 -5.78
C ALA A 101 -10.72 7.58 -7.13
N TRP A 102 -10.85 6.69 -8.13
CA TRP A 102 -11.36 7.05 -9.46
C TRP A 102 -12.80 7.56 -9.43
N HIS A 103 -13.65 7.04 -8.55
CA HIS A 103 -14.99 7.58 -8.35
C HIS A 103 -14.97 9.05 -7.90
N LEU A 104 -14.11 9.41 -6.94
CA LEU A 104 -14.03 10.77 -6.42
C LEU A 104 -13.38 11.76 -7.38
N THR A 105 -12.27 11.36 -8.00
CA THR A 105 -11.42 12.25 -8.79
C THR A 105 -11.86 12.33 -10.26
N ASN A 106 -12.26 11.22 -10.87
CA ASN A 106 -12.62 11.14 -12.29
C ASN A 106 -14.15 11.12 -12.52
N LYS A 107 -14.95 11.18 -11.45
CA LYS A 107 -16.43 11.14 -11.48
C LYS A 107 -17.01 9.90 -12.18
N MET A 108 -16.24 8.81 -12.22
CA MET A 108 -16.69 7.55 -12.80
C MET A 108 -17.71 6.88 -11.88
N THR A 109 -18.86 6.45 -12.41
CA THR A 109 -19.84 5.70 -11.63
C THR A 109 -19.34 4.29 -11.35
N PHE A 110 -19.83 3.63 -10.29
CA PHE A 110 -19.51 2.23 -10.02
C PHE A 110 -19.91 1.29 -11.16
N ALA A 111 -20.95 1.63 -11.92
CA ALA A 111 -21.34 0.89 -13.12
C ALA A 111 -20.28 1.01 -14.23
N GLN A 112 -19.71 2.20 -14.43
CA GLN A 112 -18.60 2.40 -15.36
C GLN A 112 -17.34 1.67 -14.90
N LEU A 113 -17.02 1.72 -13.60
CA LEU A 113 -15.90 0.98 -13.02
C LEU A 113 -16.08 -0.53 -13.17
N ALA A 114 -17.29 -1.06 -13.01
CA ALA A 114 -17.59 -2.48 -13.23
C ALA A 114 -17.41 -2.92 -14.69
N ALA A 115 -17.63 -2.00 -15.63
CA ALA A 115 -17.44 -2.24 -17.05
C ALA A 115 -15.98 -2.07 -17.50
N GLU A 116 -15.11 -1.52 -16.65
CA GLU A 116 -13.71 -1.28 -16.97
C GLU A 116 -12.95 -2.59 -17.14
N GLN A 117 -12.25 -2.73 -18.26
CA GLN A 117 -11.51 -3.93 -18.62
C GLN A 117 -10.06 -3.60 -18.94
N ASN A 118 -9.14 -4.30 -18.27
CA ASN A 118 -7.74 -4.26 -18.64
C ASN A 118 -7.51 -5.22 -19.80
N ARG A 119 -7.26 -4.65 -20.99
CA ARG A 119 -6.82 -5.41 -22.16
C ARG A 119 -5.30 -5.43 -22.20
N SER A 120 -4.76 -6.63 -22.03
CA SER A 120 -3.34 -6.91 -22.23
C SER A 120 -3.16 -7.79 -23.46
N LEU A 121 -1.96 -7.79 -24.04
CA LEU A 121 -1.59 -8.70 -25.13
C LEU A 121 -1.82 -10.18 -24.76
N ILE A 122 -1.76 -10.50 -23.46
CA ILE A 122 -1.98 -11.84 -22.91
C ILE A 122 -3.47 -12.15 -22.69
N SER A 123 -4.30 -11.12 -22.54
CA SER A 123 -5.74 -11.23 -22.28
C SER A 123 -6.53 -10.38 -23.29
N PRO A 124 -6.64 -10.83 -24.56
CA PRO A 124 -7.28 -10.05 -25.63
C PRO A 124 -8.78 -9.83 -25.39
N ASN A 125 -9.43 -10.75 -24.67
CA ASN A 125 -10.84 -10.66 -24.29
C ASN A 125 -11.09 -9.66 -23.14
N GLY A 126 -10.04 -9.02 -22.61
CA GLY A 126 -10.10 -8.16 -21.43
C GLY A 126 -10.29 -8.97 -20.14
N GLN A 127 -9.71 -8.51 -19.05
CA GLN A 127 -10.08 -8.95 -17.71
C GLN A 127 -10.73 -7.78 -16.99
N PRO A 128 -11.81 -7.99 -16.22
CA PRO A 128 -12.39 -6.92 -15.43
C PRO A 128 -11.32 -6.36 -14.49
N VAL A 129 -11.18 -5.04 -14.45
CA VAL A 129 -10.21 -4.38 -13.56
C VAL A 129 -10.62 -4.58 -12.11
N PHE A 130 -11.93 -4.56 -11.84
CA PHE A 130 -12.51 -4.67 -10.51
C PHE A 130 -13.49 -5.83 -10.45
N THR A 131 -13.43 -6.59 -9.36
CA THR A 131 -14.47 -7.57 -9.03
C THR A 131 -15.65 -6.89 -8.32
N GLN A 132 -16.80 -7.55 -8.26
CA GLN A 132 -17.94 -7.05 -7.50
C GLN A 132 -17.63 -6.82 -6.01
N GLN A 133 -16.76 -7.66 -5.44
CA GLN A 133 -16.32 -7.51 -4.05
C GLN A 133 -15.48 -6.24 -3.87
N ASP A 134 -14.61 -5.91 -4.83
CA ASP A 134 -13.82 -4.68 -4.80
C ASP A 134 -14.71 -3.44 -4.84
N LEU A 135 -15.76 -3.44 -5.67
CA LEU A 135 -16.68 -2.32 -5.78
C LEU A 135 -17.55 -2.14 -4.53
N LEU A 136 -17.94 -3.22 -3.86
CA LEU A 136 -18.65 -3.15 -2.58
C LEU A 136 -17.76 -2.59 -1.47
N GLN A 137 -16.49 -3.04 -1.42
CA GLN A 137 -15.51 -2.50 -0.47
C GLN A 137 -15.16 -1.04 -0.77
N ALA A 138 -15.11 -0.65 -2.05
CA ALA A 138 -14.91 0.73 -2.44
C ALA A 138 -16.04 1.64 -1.93
N GLN A 139 -17.29 1.20 -2.05
CA GLN A 139 -18.44 1.92 -1.51
C GLN A 139 -18.39 2.07 0.02
N SER A 140 -18.01 1.01 0.75
CA SER A 140 -17.89 1.09 2.21
C SER A 140 -16.74 2.01 2.65
N LEU A 141 -15.62 2.01 1.92
CA LEU A 141 -14.51 2.96 2.13
C LEU A 141 -14.95 4.40 1.91
N LEU A 142 -15.73 4.68 0.86
CA LEU A 142 -16.27 6.01 0.61
C LEU A 142 -17.22 6.46 1.70
N ALA A 143 -18.08 5.56 2.21
CA ALA A 143 -18.97 5.87 3.31
C ALA A 143 -18.19 6.24 4.59
N ALA A 144 -17.17 5.45 4.94
CA ALA A 144 -16.30 5.73 6.07
C ALA A 144 -15.51 7.04 5.90
N ALA A 145 -14.98 7.30 4.70
CA ALA A 145 -14.29 8.54 4.38
C ALA A 145 -15.23 9.75 4.46
N LYS A 146 -16.48 9.62 4.02
CA LYS A 146 -17.51 10.66 4.15
C LYS A 146 -17.76 11.02 5.61
N GLU A 147 -18.04 10.00 6.42
CA GLU A 147 -18.31 10.18 7.85
C GLU A 147 -17.14 10.87 8.55
N LYS A 148 -15.91 10.47 8.21
CA LYS A 148 -14.70 11.07 8.79
C LYS A 148 -14.48 12.51 8.31
N ALA A 149 -14.79 12.82 7.05
CA ALA A 149 -14.73 14.17 6.50
C ALA A 149 -15.78 15.10 7.12
N GLU A 150 -16.98 14.59 7.39
CA GLU A 150 -18.05 15.34 8.09
C GLU A 150 -17.69 15.62 9.55
N LYS A 151 -17.03 14.67 10.24
CA LYS A 151 -16.55 14.84 11.62
C LYS A 151 -15.33 15.76 11.71
N ASN A 152 -14.50 15.79 10.67
CA ASN A 152 -13.33 16.65 10.58
C ASN A 152 -13.46 17.66 9.43
N PRO A 153 -14.40 18.63 9.51
CA PRO A 153 -14.52 19.69 8.52
C PRO A 153 -13.41 20.72 8.79
N SER A 154 -12.14 20.35 8.58
CA SER A 154 -11.01 21.24 8.83
C SER A 154 -10.29 21.64 7.55
N PRO A 155 -9.79 22.89 7.51
CA PRO A 155 -9.63 23.66 6.29
C PRO A 155 -8.46 23.11 5.47
N ALA A 156 -8.47 23.46 4.18
CA ALA A 156 -7.29 23.36 3.32
C ALA A 156 -6.08 23.94 4.08
N THR A 157 -5.24 23.06 4.63
CA THR A 157 -3.94 23.45 5.18
C THR A 157 -3.15 24.00 4.01
N LYS A 158 -3.20 25.33 3.83
CA LYS A 158 -2.23 26.05 3.02
C LYS A 158 -0.88 25.54 3.48
N GLY A 159 -0.12 24.97 2.54
CA GLY A 159 1.18 24.39 2.81
C GLY A 159 2.14 25.42 3.38
N THR A 160 2.09 25.63 4.69
CA THR A 160 3.21 26.15 5.49
C THR A 160 3.96 24.94 6.03
N GLY A 161 4.34 24.05 5.11
CA GLY A 161 5.48 23.19 5.32
C GLY A 161 6.71 24.08 5.19
N LEU A 162 7.05 24.74 6.30
CA LEU A 162 8.34 25.38 6.48
C LEU A 162 9.40 24.28 6.34
N ILE A 163 9.84 24.01 5.11
CA ILE A 163 11.16 23.42 4.87
C ILE A 163 12.13 24.40 5.52
N ARG A 164 12.48 24.15 6.78
CA ARG A 164 13.54 24.87 7.47
C ARG A 164 14.82 24.55 6.71
N SER A 165 15.17 25.43 5.78
CA SER A 165 16.53 25.55 5.27
C SER A 165 17.42 25.76 6.48
N ALA A 166 18.13 24.70 6.89
CA ALA A 166 19.22 24.80 7.84
C ALA A 166 20.40 25.44 7.10
N SER A 167 20.42 26.77 7.05
CA SER A 167 21.58 27.55 6.61
C SER A 167 21.78 28.72 7.57
N GLU A 168 22.25 28.40 8.77
CA GLU A 168 22.90 29.30 9.74
C GLU A 168 23.49 28.32 10.78
N THR A 169 24.78 28.25 11.13
CA THR A 169 25.75 29.30 11.43
C THR A 169 27.11 28.60 11.61
N ALA A 170 28.18 29.08 10.99
CA ALA A 170 29.54 28.78 11.44
C ALA A 170 30.43 29.98 11.15
N GLY A 171 30.31 30.99 12.03
CA GLY A 171 31.30 32.03 12.19
C GLY A 171 32.13 31.73 13.44
N LYS A 172 33.41 31.45 13.25
CA LYS A 172 34.56 32.13 13.87
C LYS A 172 35.86 31.48 13.41
#